data_AF-A0A7K3HJJ7-F1
#
_entry.id   AF-A0A7K3HJJ7-F1
#
_cell.length_a   1.000
_cell.length_b   1.000
_cell.length_c   1.000
_cell.angle_alpha   90.00
_cell.angle_beta   90.00
_cell.angle_gamma   90.00
#
_symmetry.space_group_name_H-M   'P 1'
#
loop_
_entity.id
_entity.type
_entity.pdbx_description
1 polymer ?
#
loop_
_entity_poly.entity_id
_entity_poly.type
_entity_poly.pdbx_seq_one_letter_code
_entity_poly.pdbx_strand_id
1 'polypeptide(L)'
;TVLAVGETVRRPRDAGRSLAEARHVAASLRPGGPSRPHHRLADVHLAGLLHLLSGDDRLTRFVQREIGALLDHDAGHGTALYEVLRAVLATGDKTAAAAALHISRPVLYDRIARVERILGRDLSDPATRTSLHVAVLAHGTPPDR
;
A
#
# COMPACT_ATOMS: atom_id res chain seq x y z
N THR A 1 -18.08 13.83 -6.14
CA THR A 1 -17.15 14.41 -7.14
C THR A 1 -15.83 14.64 -6.46
N VAL A 2 -14.76 14.07 -6.99
CA VAL A 2 -13.39 14.21 -6.44
C VAL A 2 -12.63 15.17 -7.33
N LEU A 3 -11.99 16.19 -6.75
CA LEU A 3 -11.18 17.18 -7.45
C LEU A 3 -9.70 16.94 -7.13
N ALA A 4 -8.92 16.59 -8.13
CA ALA A 4 -7.48 16.40 -8.00
C ALA A 4 -6.74 17.58 -8.66
N VAL A 5 -5.69 18.07 -8.01
CA VAL A 5 -5.00 19.31 -8.40
C VAL A 5 -3.50 19.06 -8.44
N GLY A 6 -2.85 19.35 -9.58
CA GLY A 6 -1.40 19.32 -9.72
C GLY A 6 -0.71 20.52 -9.07
N GLU A 7 0.61 20.56 -9.10
CA GLU A 7 1.38 21.68 -8.54
C GLU A 7 1.09 23.00 -9.29
N THR A 8 1.09 24.12 -8.56
CA THR A 8 0.94 25.45 -9.15
C THR A 8 2.17 25.81 -9.98
N VAL A 9 1.98 25.92 -11.29
CA VAL A 9 3.05 26.29 -12.22
C VAL A 9 2.95 27.76 -12.65
N ARG A 10 4.11 28.40 -12.86
CA ARG A 10 4.18 29.83 -13.25
C ARG A 10 4.31 30.04 -14.75
N ARG A 11 4.56 28.99 -15.53
CA ARG A 11 4.76 29.08 -16.99
C ARG A 11 3.78 28.16 -17.72
N PRO A 12 3.16 28.60 -18.83
CA PRO A 12 2.18 27.79 -19.57
C PRO A 12 2.72 26.43 -20.06
N ARG A 13 4.01 26.36 -20.41
CA ARG A 13 4.66 25.11 -20.83
C ARG A 13 4.70 24.02 -19.75
N ASP A 14 4.60 24.42 -18.49
CA ASP A 14 4.63 23.51 -17.34
C ASP A 14 3.21 23.00 -16.99
N ALA A 15 2.16 23.50 -17.67
CA ALA A 15 0.77 23.12 -17.42
C ALA A 15 0.48 21.64 -17.75
N GLY A 16 1.16 21.09 -18.77
CA GLY A 16 1.05 19.66 -19.09
C GLY A 16 1.53 18.76 -17.96
N ARG A 17 2.61 19.15 -17.27
CA ARG A 17 3.12 18.45 -16.08
C ARG A 17 2.14 18.54 -14.91
N SER A 18 1.62 19.74 -14.63
CA SER A 18 0.60 19.95 -13.60
C SER A 18 -0.69 19.15 -13.87
N LEU A 19 -1.11 19.02 -15.12
CA LEU A 19 -2.27 18.19 -15.50
C LEU A 19 -1.99 16.68 -15.33
N ALA A 20 -0.78 16.21 -15.69
CA ALA A 20 -0.39 14.81 -15.46
C ALA A 20 -0.39 14.47 -13.96
N GLU A 21 0.13 15.37 -13.12
CA GLU A 21 0.08 15.24 -11.65
C GLU A 21 -1.34 15.23 -11.11
N ALA A 22 -2.23 16.09 -11.61
CA ALA A 22 -3.64 16.09 -11.21
C ALA A 22 -4.32 14.74 -11.51
N ARG A 23 -4.07 14.17 -12.69
CA ARG A 23 -4.59 12.84 -13.08
C ARG A 23 -4.03 11.73 -12.19
N HIS A 24 -2.73 11.79 -11.93
CA HIS A 24 -2.00 10.87 -11.05
C HIS A 24 -2.60 10.80 -9.65
N VAL A 25 -2.89 11.98 -9.08
CA VAL A 25 -3.54 12.10 -7.78
C VAL A 25 -4.93 11.49 -7.80
N ALA A 26 -5.74 11.79 -8.83
CA ALA A 26 -7.07 11.21 -8.96
C ALA A 26 -7.05 9.67 -9.04
N ALA A 27 -6.09 9.10 -9.78
CA ALA A 27 -5.94 7.66 -9.96
C ALA A 27 -5.50 6.93 -8.67
N SER A 28 -4.78 7.63 -7.79
CA SER A 28 -4.24 7.07 -6.54
C SER A 28 -5.25 7.07 -5.38
N LEU A 29 -6.42 7.68 -5.53
CA LEU A 29 -7.45 7.76 -4.49
C LEU A 29 -8.25 6.46 -4.40
N ARG A 30 -8.27 5.85 -3.20
CA ARG A 30 -9.11 4.68 -2.93
C ARG A 30 -10.60 5.07 -2.80
N PRO A 31 -11.54 4.29 -3.34
CA PRO A 31 -12.97 4.46 -3.04
C PRO A 31 -13.20 4.33 -1.52
N GLY A 32 -13.85 5.33 -0.91
CA GLY A 32 -14.20 5.32 0.53
C GLY A 32 -13.21 5.99 1.47
N GLY A 33 -12.19 6.70 0.97
CA GLY A 33 -11.32 7.55 1.79
C GLY A 33 -12.04 8.78 2.37
N PRO A 34 -11.45 9.46 3.38
CA PRO A 34 -12.03 10.66 3.98
C PRO A 34 -12.32 11.72 2.89
N SER A 35 -13.57 12.20 2.86
CA SER A 35 -14.05 13.20 1.90
C SER A 35 -13.35 14.54 2.11
N ARG A 36 -12.20 14.74 1.47
CA ARG A 36 -11.59 16.06 1.32
C ARG A 36 -12.00 16.66 -0.03
N PRO A 37 -12.31 17.96 -0.09
CA PRO A 37 -12.79 18.61 -1.31
C PRO A 37 -11.73 18.74 -2.41
N HIS A 38 -10.45 18.55 -2.10
CA HIS A 38 -9.37 18.46 -3.09
C HIS A 38 -8.20 17.61 -2.59
N HIS A 39 -7.49 16.97 -3.51
CA HIS A 39 -6.25 16.21 -3.26
C HIS A 39 -5.14 16.69 -4.20
N ARG A 40 -3.91 16.82 -3.69
CA ARG A 40 -2.68 17.21 -4.38
C ARG A 40 -1.66 16.08 -4.43
N LEU A 41 -0.58 16.20 -5.20
CA LEU A 41 0.53 15.23 -5.22
C LEU A 41 1.16 15.05 -3.83
N ALA A 42 1.21 16.15 -3.06
CA ALA A 42 1.61 16.12 -1.65
C ALA A 42 0.65 15.32 -0.75
N ASP A 43 -0.60 15.11 -1.16
CA ASP A 43 -1.61 14.36 -0.39
C ASP A 43 -1.62 12.85 -0.71
N VAL A 44 -0.98 12.43 -1.80
CA VAL A 44 -0.78 11.01 -2.14
C VAL A 44 0.55 10.45 -1.62
N HIS A 45 1.43 11.30 -1.07
CA HIS A 45 2.64 10.92 -0.34
C HIS A 45 3.41 9.75 -1.01
N LEU A 46 3.71 8.69 -0.27
CA LEU A 46 4.38 7.50 -0.77
C LEU A 46 3.57 6.76 -1.86
N ALA A 47 2.24 6.73 -1.77
CA ALA A 47 1.40 6.05 -2.76
C ALA A 47 1.52 6.71 -4.14
N GLY A 48 1.59 8.04 -4.19
CA GLY A 48 1.85 8.78 -5.42
C GLY A 48 3.22 8.43 -6.01
N LEU A 49 4.28 8.38 -5.21
CA LEU A 49 5.60 7.97 -5.68
C LEU A 49 5.59 6.55 -6.25
N LEU A 50 4.93 5.61 -5.57
CA LEU A 50 4.86 4.21 -6.01
C LEU A 50 4.08 4.04 -7.32
N HIS A 51 3.06 4.87 -7.55
CA HIS A 51 2.34 4.84 -8.83
C HIS A 51 3.22 5.28 -10.00
N LEU A 52 4.09 6.28 -9.83
CA LEU A 52 5.07 6.68 -10.87
C LEU A 52 6.08 5.57 -11.18
N LEU A 53 6.32 4.68 -10.22
CA LEU A 53 7.25 3.55 -10.32
C LEU A 53 6.55 2.24 -10.69
N SER A 54 5.23 2.25 -10.93
CA SER A 54 4.44 1.02 -11.11
C SER A 54 4.82 0.21 -12.36
N GLY A 55 5.41 0.86 -13.37
CA GLY A 55 5.99 0.20 -14.55
C GLY A 55 7.48 -0.17 -14.41
N ASP A 56 8.14 0.10 -13.27
CA ASP A 56 9.55 -0.18 -13.06
C ASP A 56 9.75 -1.60 -12.50
N ASP A 57 10.47 -2.44 -13.25
CA ASP A 57 10.81 -3.82 -12.86
C ASP A 57 11.46 -3.92 -11.48
N ARG A 58 12.19 -2.89 -11.03
CA ARG A 58 12.80 -2.86 -9.69
C ARG A 58 11.75 -2.82 -8.61
N LEU A 59 10.64 -2.11 -8.83
CA LEU A 59 9.52 -2.10 -7.90
C LEU A 59 8.82 -3.45 -7.87
N THR A 60 8.59 -4.07 -9.03
CA THR A 60 8.02 -5.42 -9.12
C THR A 60 8.89 -6.44 -8.38
N ARG A 61 10.21 -6.43 -8.60
CA ARG A 61 11.15 -7.31 -7.89
C ARG A 61 11.20 -7.03 -6.39
N PHE A 62 11.07 -5.76 -5.99
CA PHE A 62 10.94 -5.39 -4.57
C PHE A 62 9.69 -6.05 -3.98
N VAL A 63 8.51 -5.84 -4.56
CA VAL A 63 7.25 -6.45 -4.08
C VAL A 63 7.38 -7.97 -3.99
N GLN A 64 7.91 -8.62 -5.02
CA GLN A 64 8.08 -10.07 -5.03
C GLN A 64 9.02 -10.58 -3.93
N ARG A 65 10.14 -9.90 -3.70
CA ARG A 65 11.06 -10.25 -2.61
C ARG A 65 10.43 -10.06 -1.23
N GLU A 66 9.64 -9.01 -1.06
CA GLU A 66 9.13 -8.62 0.25
C GLU A 66 7.88 -9.41 0.68
N ILE A 67 6.96 -9.70 -0.25
CA ILE A 67 5.68 -10.35 0.04
C ILE A 67 5.31 -11.51 -0.89
N GLY A 68 6.11 -11.81 -1.92
CA GLY A 68 5.79 -12.85 -2.91
C GLY A 68 5.54 -14.22 -2.28
N ALA A 69 6.42 -14.67 -1.38
CA ALA A 69 6.25 -15.94 -0.67
C ALA A 69 4.94 -16.04 0.13
N LEU A 70 4.42 -14.91 0.64
CA LEU A 70 3.14 -14.86 1.34
C LEU A 70 1.96 -14.97 0.39
N LEU A 71 2.02 -14.27 -0.74
CA LEU A 71 1.00 -14.33 -1.80
C LEU A 71 0.93 -15.74 -2.40
N ASP A 72 2.08 -16.36 -2.68
CA ASP A 72 2.16 -17.73 -3.17
C ASP A 72 1.60 -18.73 -2.15
N HIS A 73 1.86 -18.53 -0.86
CA HIS A 73 1.29 -19.35 0.19
C HIS A 73 -0.24 -19.26 0.23
N ASP A 74 -0.80 -18.05 0.19
CA ASP A 74 -2.24 -17.82 0.15
C ASP A 74 -2.88 -18.49 -1.08
N ALA A 75 -2.27 -18.33 -2.25
CA ALA A 75 -2.74 -18.97 -3.49
C ALA A 75 -2.69 -20.51 -3.42
N GLY A 76 -1.62 -21.08 -2.84
CA GLY A 76 -1.43 -22.53 -2.77
C GLY A 76 -2.23 -23.23 -1.67
N HIS A 77 -2.62 -22.51 -0.60
CA HIS A 77 -3.25 -23.10 0.59
C HIS A 77 -4.65 -22.56 0.89
N GLY A 78 -5.16 -21.61 0.09
CA GLY A 78 -6.46 -20.99 0.32
C GLY A 78 -6.52 -20.18 1.62
N THR A 79 -5.38 -19.66 2.07
CA THR A 79 -5.32 -18.81 3.28
C THR A 79 -5.53 -17.33 2.93
N ALA A 80 -5.65 -16.49 3.96
CA ALA A 80 -5.80 -15.04 3.82
C ALA A 80 -4.79 -14.29 4.70
N LEU A 81 -3.53 -14.74 4.71
CA LEU A 81 -2.48 -14.19 5.55
C LEU A 81 -1.97 -12.84 5.04
N TYR A 82 -2.06 -12.57 3.74
CA TYR A 82 -1.80 -11.25 3.17
C TYR A 82 -2.74 -10.19 3.75
N GLU A 83 -4.03 -10.50 3.90
CA GLU A 83 -5.00 -9.59 4.52
C GLU A 83 -4.71 -9.36 6.02
N VAL A 84 -4.16 -10.37 6.71
CA VAL A 84 -3.68 -10.21 8.09
C VAL A 84 -2.52 -9.23 8.14
N LEU A 85 -1.51 -9.40 7.26
CA LEU A 85 -0.37 -8.48 7.17
C LEU A 85 -0.85 -7.05 6.90
N ARG A 86 -1.76 -6.87 5.94
CA ARG A 86 -2.35 -5.57 5.61
C ARG A 86 -3.02 -4.91 6.82
N ALA A 87 -3.86 -5.64 7.55
CA ALA A 87 -4.55 -5.11 8.71
C ALA A 87 -3.57 -4.68 9.81
N VAL A 88 -2.58 -5.52 10.14
CA VAL A 88 -1.57 -5.24 11.19
C VAL A 88 -0.69 -4.04 10.83
N LEU A 89 -0.34 -3.88 9.56
CA LEU A 89 0.46 -2.74 9.09
C LEU A 89 -0.36 -1.45 9.02
N ALA A 90 -1.66 -1.53 8.73
CA ALA A 90 -2.53 -0.37 8.65
C ALA A 90 -2.89 0.20 10.04
N THR A 91 -3.12 -0.66 11.03
CA THR A 91 -3.53 -0.20 12.36
C THR A 91 -2.35 0.13 13.27
N GLY A 92 -1.20 -0.50 13.09
CA GLY A 92 -0.08 -0.42 14.05
C GLY A 92 -0.34 -1.12 15.39
N ASP A 93 -1.61 -1.33 15.74
CA ASP A 93 -2.09 -1.97 16.96
C ASP A 93 -2.73 -3.33 16.66
N LYS A 94 -2.29 -4.37 17.37
CA LYS A 94 -2.77 -5.75 17.17
C LYS A 94 -4.23 -5.93 17.62
N THR A 95 -4.71 -5.19 18.62
CA THR A 95 -6.10 -5.25 19.07
C THR A 95 -7.03 -4.66 18.00
N ALA A 96 -6.67 -3.51 17.43
CA ALA A 96 -7.39 -2.89 16.33
C ALA A 96 -7.38 -3.78 15.08
N ALA A 97 -6.25 -4.44 14.77
CA ALA A 97 -6.18 -5.39 13.66
C ALA A 97 -7.10 -6.60 13.86
N ALA A 98 -7.17 -7.15 15.08
CA ALA A 98 -8.05 -8.27 15.40
C ALA A 98 -9.53 -7.88 15.22
N ALA A 99 -9.90 -6.68 15.68
CA ALA A 99 -11.25 -6.14 15.51
C ALA A 99 -11.59 -5.91 14.03
N ALA A 100 -10.68 -5.33 13.25
CA ALA A 100 -10.85 -5.10 11.82
C ALA A 100 -11.02 -6.38 11.00
N LEU A 101 -10.40 -7.48 11.45
CA LEU A 101 -10.49 -8.80 10.82
C LEU A 101 -11.61 -9.67 11.39
N HIS A 102 -12.35 -9.20 12.40
CA HIS A 102 -13.36 -9.96 13.13
C HIS A 102 -12.85 -11.31 13.68
N ILE A 103 -11.62 -11.33 14.19
CA ILE A 103 -11.00 -12.51 14.80
C ILE A 103 -10.59 -12.26 16.26
N SER A 104 -10.42 -13.32 17.03
CA SER A 104 -9.89 -13.22 18.39
C SER A 104 -8.40 -12.88 18.38
N ARG A 105 -7.90 -12.27 19.47
CA ARG A 105 -6.48 -11.95 19.63
C ARG A 105 -5.56 -13.18 19.55
N PRO A 106 -5.88 -14.34 20.15
CA PRO A 106 -5.07 -15.54 19.98
C PRO A 106 -4.96 -15.99 18.52
N VAL A 107 -6.06 -15.95 17.76
CA VAL A 107 -6.06 -16.30 16.33
C VAL A 107 -5.23 -15.30 15.53
N LEU A 108 -5.31 -13.99 15.84
CA LEU A 108 -4.47 -13.00 15.19
C LEU A 108 -2.98 -13.28 15.45
N TYR A 109 -2.59 -13.58 16.69
CA TYR A 109 -1.19 -13.85 17.02
C TYR A 109 -0.65 -15.10 16.34
N ASP A 110 -1.43 -16.17 16.25
CA ASP A 110 -1.05 -17.36 15.49
C ASP A 110 -0.85 -17.04 13.99
N ARG A 111 -1.76 -16.25 13.41
CA ARG A 111 -1.64 -15.81 12.01
C ARG A 111 -0.44 -14.89 11.79
N ILE A 112 -0.14 -13.97 12.71
CA ILE A 112 1.06 -13.13 12.68
C ILE A 112 2.32 -14.00 12.72
N ALA A 113 2.40 -14.94 13.65
CA ALA A 113 3.55 -15.85 13.77
C ALA A 113 3.72 -16.69 12.49
N ARG A 114 2.61 -17.04 11.81
CA ARG A 114 2.66 -17.73 10.53
C ARG A 114 3.14 -16.83 9.39
N VAL A 115 2.71 -15.57 9.33
CA VAL A 115 3.23 -14.56 8.39
C VAL A 115 4.74 -14.40 8.57
N GLU A 116 5.21 -14.20 9.81
CA GLU A 116 6.63 -14.04 10.14
C GLU A 116 7.46 -15.25 9.71
N ARG A 117 6.93 -16.46 9.92
CA ARG A 117 7.58 -17.70 9.50
C ARG A 117 7.70 -17.84 7.98
N ILE A 118 6.64 -17.48 7.24
CA ILE A 118 6.64 -17.55 5.77
C ILE A 118 7.60 -16.52 5.18
N LEU A 119 7.60 -15.30 5.74
CA LEU A 119 8.47 -14.22 5.27
C LEU A 119 9.91 -14.33 5.78
N GLY A 120 10.15 -15.15 6.81
CA GLY A 120 11.45 -15.25 7.49
C GLY A 120 11.87 -13.95 8.18
N ARG A 121 10.91 -13.16 8.68
CA ARG A 121 11.12 -11.78 9.15
C ARG A 121 10.27 -11.48 10.38
N ASP A 122 10.77 -10.60 11.24
CA ASP A 122 10.10 -10.18 12.49
C ASP A 122 9.25 -8.92 12.26
N LEU A 123 7.94 -8.99 12.47
CA LEU A 123 7.03 -7.85 12.31
C LEU A 123 7.07 -6.87 13.50
N SER A 124 7.91 -7.12 14.50
CA SER A 124 8.25 -6.17 15.55
C SER A 124 9.39 -5.22 15.15
N ASP A 125 10.24 -5.61 14.19
CA ASP A 125 11.32 -4.76 13.67
C ASP A 125 10.76 -3.59 12.85
N PRO A 126 11.02 -2.32 13.24
CA PRO A 126 10.53 -1.17 12.50
C PRO A 126 10.97 -1.13 11.03
N ALA A 127 12.21 -1.53 10.73
CA ALA A 127 12.72 -1.50 9.36
C ALA A 127 11.98 -2.52 8.46
N THR A 128 11.79 -3.74 8.97
CA THR A 128 10.97 -4.78 8.34
C THR A 128 9.55 -4.29 8.10
N ARG A 129 8.89 -3.73 9.12
CA ARG A 129 7.51 -3.21 9.01
C ARG A 129 7.40 -2.14 7.93
N THR A 130 8.34 -1.19 7.89
CA THR A 130 8.35 -0.12 6.88
C THR A 130 8.51 -0.70 5.48
N SER A 131 9.46 -1.62 5.28
CA SER A 131 9.67 -2.27 3.98
C SER A 131 8.42 -3.01 3.49
N LEU A 132 7.77 -3.77 4.38
CA LEU A 132 6.53 -4.49 4.06
C LEU A 132 5.36 -3.54 3.78
N HIS A 133 5.27 -2.40 4.47
CA HIS A 133 4.25 -1.39 4.21
C HIS A 133 4.40 -0.81 2.79
N VAL A 134 5.64 -0.53 2.37
CA VAL A 134 5.94 -0.10 0.99
C VAL A 134 5.52 -1.18 -0.02
N ALA A 135 5.85 -2.45 0.25
CA ALA A 135 5.53 -3.56 -0.65
C ALA A 135 4.02 -3.76 -0.81
N VAL A 136 3.26 -3.70 0.29
CA VAL A 136 1.80 -3.77 0.31
C VAL A 136 1.16 -2.62 -0.47
N LEU A 137 1.66 -1.39 -0.29
CA LEU A 137 1.17 -0.24 -1.04
C LEU A 137 1.44 -0.38 -2.54
N ALA A 138 2.65 -0.78 -2.90
CA ALA A 138 3.05 -0.98 -4.30
C ALA A 138 2.25 -2.10 -4.98
N HIS A 139 2.03 -3.22 -4.29
CA HIS A 139 1.22 -4.33 -4.82
C HIS A 139 -0.24 -3.92 -5.11
N GLY A 140 -0.80 -3.01 -4.30
CA GLY A 140 -2.14 -2.49 -4.50
C GLY A 140 -2.24 -1.34 -5.50
N THR A 141 -1.13 -0.92 -6.11
CA THR A 141 -1.09 0.21 -7.05
C THR A 141 -1.23 -0.30 -8.48
N PRO A 142 -2.24 0.15 -9.24
CA PRO A 142 -2.37 -0.23 -10.65
C PRO A 142 -1.22 0.37 -11.49
N PRO A 143 -0.79 -0.31 -12.57
CA PRO A 143 0.22 0.20 -13.48
C PRO A 143 -0.24 1.49 -14.15
N ASP A 144 0.66 2.48 -14.23
CA ASP A 144 0.48 3.70 -15.01
C ASP A 144 0.46 3.33 -16.51
N ARG A 145 -0.62 3.68 -17.21
CA ARG A 145 -0.83 3.38 -18.64
C ARG A 145 -0.76 4.64 -19.48
#